data_AF-A0A925XJE8-F1
#
_entry.id   AF-A0A925XJE8-F1
#
_cell.length_a   1.000
_cell.length_b   1.000
_cell.length_c   1.000
_cell.angle_alpha   90.00
_cell.angle_beta   90.00
_cell.angle_gamma   90.00
#
_symmetry.space_group_name_H-M   'P 1'
#
loop_
_entity.id
_entity.type
_entity.pdbx_description
1 polymer ?
#
loop_
_entity_poly.entity_id
_entity_poly.type
_entity_poly.pdbx_seq_one_letter_code
_entity_poly.pdbx_strand_id
1 'polypeptide(L)'
;GRPRDGGPGGPGGGPPGAGGPGGGGPRGGNVELDPLVGLTDKSKPLRSRLLAVPSLKAKYLAHVKQIAEESLDWKTLGPVVAQYEKLIGKEIEADTKKLTSYAAFQQAVSGTAAPAAEQRGRPHMGLKQFADQRRAFLLNHAEIKALGATTSAK
;
A
#
# COMPACT_ATOMS: atom_id res chain seq x y z
N GLY A 1 52.39 12.17 40.22
CA GLY A 1 51.06 12.82 40.26
C GLY A 1 51.18 14.16 39.57
N ARG A 2 50.21 14.69 38.84
CA ARG A 2 48.77 14.38 38.64
C ARG A 2 48.40 14.63 37.16
N PRO A 3 47.28 14.07 36.67
CA PRO A 3 46.82 14.19 35.28
C PRO A 3 45.80 15.32 35.05
N ARG A 4 45.61 15.64 33.75
CA ARG A 4 44.42 16.16 33.05
C ARG A 4 43.89 17.55 33.44
N ASP A 5 44.17 18.51 32.57
CA ASP A 5 43.39 19.74 32.42
C ASP A 5 41.99 19.42 31.91
N GLY A 6 41.00 19.55 32.80
CA GLY A 6 39.58 19.52 32.48
C GLY A 6 39.13 20.89 31.96
N GLY A 7 38.71 20.93 30.70
CA GLY A 7 37.97 22.07 30.15
C GLY A 7 36.51 22.08 30.62
N PRO A 8 35.85 23.25 30.72
CA PRO A 8 34.58 23.41 31.42
C PRO A 8 33.40 22.82 30.64
N GLY A 9 32.61 21.97 31.30
CA GLY A 9 31.32 21.49 30.80
C GLY A 9 30.28 22.61 30.78
N GLY A 10 29.78 22.93 29.59
CA GLY A 10 28.61 23.79 29.41
C GLY A 10 27.31 23.03 29.77
N PRO A 11 26.35 23.67 30.48
CA PRO A 11 25.07 23.06 30.78
C PRO A 11 24.05 23.34 29.67
N GLY A 12 23.36 22.31 29.18
CA GLY A 12 22.12 22.51 28.42
C GLY A 12 21.99 21.65 27.15
N GLY A 13 21.32 20.52 27.29
CA GLY A 13 20.81 19.73 26.18
C GLY A 13 19.90 18.66 26.77
N GLY A 14 18.60 18.95 26.82
CA GLY A 14 17.59 18.16 27.52
C GLY A 14 17.53 16.67 27.10
N PRO A 15 16.76 15.86 27.83
CA PRO A 15 16.64 14.44 27.56
C PRO A 15 16.16 14.21 26.12
N PRO A 16 16.68 13.20 25.40
CA PRO A 16 16.17 12.86 24.08
C PRO A 16 14.67 12.64 24.21
N GLY A 17 13.92 13.51 23.53
CA GLY A 17 12.48 13.59 23.59
C GLY A 17 11.88 12.21 23.38
N ALA A 18 10.96 11.88 24.29
CA ALA A 18 10.03 10.79 24.14
C ALA A 18 9.52 10.76 22.70
N GLY A 19 9.83 9.67 21.99
CA GLY A 19 9.13 9.33 20.77
C GLY A 19 7.65 9.28 21.13
N GLY A 20 6.92 10.36 20.78
CA GLY A 20 5.48 10.41 20.93
C GLY A 20 4.88 9.17 20.28
N PRO A 21 3.74 8.67 20.77
CA PRO A 21 3.10 7.47 20.25
C PRO A 21 2.70 7.72 18.81
N GLY A 22 3.63 7.49 17.90
CA GLY A 22 3.42 7.49 16.48
C GLY A 22 2.43 6.38 16.24
N GLY A 23 1.20 6.76 15.88
CA GLY A 23 0.16 5.84 15.44
C GLY A 23 0.73 4.94 14.36
N GLY A 24 1.18 3.77 14.76
CA GLY A 24 1.52 2.66 13.91
C GLY A 24 0.23 2.05 13.39
N GLY A 25 -0.53 2.84 12.62
CA GLY A 25 -1.47 2.25 11.67
C GLY A 25 -0.66 1.32 10.76
N PRO A 26 -1.18 0.14 10.38
CA PRO A 26 -0.44 -0.84 9.60
C PRO A 26 0.25 -0.19 8.39
N ARG A 27 1.58 -0.03 8.49
CA ARG A 27 2.42 0.52 7.44
C ARG A 27 2.68 -0.59 6.44
N GLY A 28 1.87 -0.63 5.39
CA GLY A 28 2.09 -1.45 4.19
C GLY A 28 0.92 -2.36 3.83
N GLY A 29 0.22 -1.99 2.76
CA GLY A 29 -0.38 -2.87 1.74
C GLY A 29 -0.78 -4.27 2.15
N ASN A 30 -1.75 -4.42 3.05
CA ASN A 30 -2.42 -5.71 3.15
C ASN A 30 -3.41 -5.84 1.98
N VAL A 31 -3.15 -6.78 1.07
CA VAL A 31 -4.07 -7.15 -0.03
C VAL A 31 -5.44 -7.61 0.49
N GLU A 32 -5.53 -7.93 1.78
CA GLU A 32 -6.73 -8.37 2.50
C GLU A 32 -7.39 -7.25 3.32
N LEU A 33 -6.98 -5.99 3.15
CA LEU A 33 -7.60 -4.89 3.89
C LEU A 33 -9.11 -4.81 3.58
N ASP A 34 -9.95 -4.97 4.59
CA ASP A 34 -11.40 -4.91 4.41
C ASP A 34 -11.82 -3.59 3.73
N PRO A 35 -12.57 -3.61 2.61
CA PRO A 35 -13.10 -2.39 1.98
C PRO A 35 -13.96 -1.54 2.93
N LEU A 36 -14.47 -2.10 4.02
CA LEU A 36 -15.26 -1.45 5.07
C LEU A 36 -14.47 -1.22 6.35
N VAL A 37 -13.13 -1.26 6.30
CA VAL A 37 -12.29 -0.91 7.45
C VAL A 37 -12.54 0.54 7.90
N GLY A 38 -12.45 0.77 9.21
CA GLY A 38 -12.51 2.11 9.81
C GLY A 38 -13.89 2.77 9.82
N LEU A 39 -14.97 1.99 9.73
CA LEU A 39 -16.34 2.52 9.86
C LEU A 39 -16.65 3.10 11.24
N THR A 40 -15.93 2.66 12.28
CA THR A 40 -16.07 3.17 13.65
C THR A 40 -14.99 4.18 14.03
N ASP A 41 -14.13 4.56 13.07
CA ASP A 41 -13.02 5.48 13.31
C ASP A 41 -13.51 6.93 13.43
N LYS A 42 -13.37 7.48 14.64
CA LYS A 42 -13.77 8.86 14.95
C LYS A 42 -12.98 9.91 14.16
N SER A 43 -11.78 9.58 13.67
CA SER A 43 -10.99 10.47 12.81
C SER A 43 -11.48 10.54 11.35
N LYS A 44 -12.44 9.68 10.95
CA LYS A 44 -12.99 9.59 9.59
C LYS A 44 -14.51 9.80 9.58
N PRO A 45 -15.04 10.94 10.09
CA PRO A 45 -16.47 11.13 10.35
C PRO A 45 -17.34 11.10 9.09
N LEU A 46 -16.82 11.52 7.94
CA LEU A 46 -17.58 11.45 6.69
C LEU A 46 -17.81 9.99 6.26
N ARG A 47 -16.76 9.18 6.27
CA ARG A 47 -16.82 7.78 5.85
C ARG A 47 -17.74 6.96 6.76
N SER A 48 -17.63 7.15 8.07
CA SER A 48 -18.47 6.44 9.04
C SER A 48 -19.95 6.77 8.87
N ARG A 49 -20.29 8.05 8.69
CA ARG A 49 -21.69 8.48 8.50
C ARG A 49 -22.26 8.07 7.14
N LEU A 50 -21.48 8.19 6.07
CA LEU A 50 -21.94 7.87 4.72
C LEU A 50 -22.22 6.37 4.57
N LEU A 51 -21.29 5.53 5.02
CA LEU A 51 -21.39 4.07 4.88
C LEU A 51 -22.27 3.42 5.96
N ALA A 52 -22.75 4.19 6.94
CA ALA A 52 -23.83 3.75 7.83
C ALA A 52 -25.19 3.71 7.11
N VAL A 53 -25.37 4.46 6.02
CA VAL A 53 -26.61 4.45 5.22
C VAL A 53 -26.61 3.22 4.30
N PRO A 54 -27.57 2.28 4.41
CA PRO A 54 -27.53 1.01 3.66
C PRO A 54 -27.45 1.17 2.14
N SER A 55 -28.19 2.13 1.58
CA SER A 55 -28.20 2.38 0.13
C SER A 55 -26.86 2.92 -0.38
N LEU A 56 -26.17 3.76 0.41
CA LEU A 56 -24.86 4.30 0.05
C LEU A 56 -23.75 3.24 0.24
N LYS A 57 -23.86 2.41 1.28
CA LYS A 57 -22.98 1.26 1.48
C LYS A 57 -23.05 0.29 0.29
N ALA A 58 -24.25 -0.05 -0.17
CA ALA A 58 -24.44 -0.92 -1.33
C ALA A 58 -23.83 -0.34 -2.60
N LYS A 59 -24.04 0.96 -2.89
CA LYS A 59 -23.41 1.65 -4.03
C LYS A 59 -21.88 1.64 -3.93
N TYR A 60 -21.33 1.92 -2.75
CA TYR A 60 -19.89 1.86 -2.52
C TYR A 60 -19.32 0.48 -2.84
N LEU A 61 -19.93 -0.58 -2.32
CA LEU A 61 -19.49 -1.96 -2.57
C LEU A 61 -19.65 -2.36 -4.05
N ALA A 62 -20.66 -1.85 -4.75
CA ALA A 62 -20.79 -2.04 -6.19
C ALA A 62 -19.63 -1.39 -6.97
N HIS A 63 -19.19 -0.19 -6.59
CA HIS A 63 -18.00 0.43 -7.17
C HIS A 63 -16.72 -0.35 -6.83
N VAL A 64 -16.59 -0.86 -5.61
CA VAL A 64 -15.44 -1.71 -5.24
C VAL A 64 -15.41 -2.99 -6.09
N LYS A 65 -16.58 -3.61 -6.33
CA LYS A 65 -16.70 -4.76 -7.24
C LYS A 65 -16.23 -4.39 -8.65
N GLN A 66 -16.74 -3.28 -9.20
CA GLN A 66 -16.37 -2.81 -10.53
C GLN A 66 -14.86 -2.58 -10.66
N ILE A 67 -14.23 -1.92 -9.67
CA ILE A 67 -12.78 -1.74 -9.64
C ILE A 67 -12.04 -3.08 -9.65
N ALA A 68 -12.52 -4.07 -8.89
CA ALA A 68 -11.92 -5.40 -8.85
C ALA A 68 -12.09 -6.15 -10.18
N GLU A 69 -13.24 -6.03 -10.85
CA GLU A 69 -13.52 -6.73 -12.11
C GLU A 69 -12.79 -6.09 -13.29
N GLU A 70 -12.77 -4.77 -13.38
CA GLU A 70 -12.33 -4.03 -14.57
C GLU A 70 -10.92 -3.45 -14.42
N SER A 71 -10.67 -2.72 -13.32
CA SER A 71 -9.45 -1.93 -13.15
C SER A 71 -8.27 -2.73 -12.60
N LEU A 72 -8.53 -3.70 -11.71
CA LEU A 72 -7.50 -4.57 -11.15
C LEU A 72 -7.24 -5.83 -11.98
N ASP A 73 -7.97 -6.06 -13.07
CA ASP A 73 -7.61 -7.11 -14.01
C ASP A 73 -6.27 -6.75 -14.67
N TRP A 74 -5.29 -7.66 -14.58
CA TRP A 74 -3.97 -7.46 -15.18
C TRP A 74 -4.03 -7.28 -16.70
N LYS A 75 -5.07 -7.77 -17.37
CA LYS A 75 -5.30 -7.49 -18.80
C LYS A 75 -5.51 -6.00 -19.08
N THR A 76 -6.12 -5.28 -18.13
CA THR A 76 -6.36 -3.83 -18.21
C THR A 76 -5.18 -3.04 -17.62
N LEU A 77 -4.71 -3.44 -16.44
CA LEU A 77 -3.68 -2.71 -15.70
C LEU A 77 -2.26 -2.91 -16.28
N GLY A 78 -1.96 -4.12 -16.77
CA GLY A 78 -0.64 -4.49 -17.29
C GLY A 78 -0.16 -3.58 -18.43
N PRO A 79 -0.97 -3.28 -19.46
CA PRO A 79 -0.60 -2.33 -20.51
C PRO A 79 -0.28 -0.92 -20.01
N VAL A 80 -1.03 -0.43 -19.01
CA VAL A 80 -0.79 0.88 -18.39
C VAL A 80 0.56 0.87 -17.66
N VAL A 81 0.83 -0.17 -16.89
CA VAL A 81 2.11 -0.36 -16.20
C VAL A 81 3.27 -0.42 -17.19
N ALA A 82 3.14 -1.18 -18.28
CA ALA A 82 4.16 -1.30 -19.32
C ALA A 82 4.41 0.03 -20.04
N GLN A 83 3.37 0.85 -20.26
CA GLN A 83 3.53 2.18 -20.82
C GLN A 83 4.40 3.07 -19.92
N TYR A 84 4.14 3.08 -18.61
CA TYR A 84 4.96 3.84 -17.67
C TYR A 84 6.38 3.29 -17.55
N GLU A 85 6.54 1.96 -17.51
CA GLU A 85 7.85 1.31 -17.51
C GLU A 85 8.69 1.74 -18.71
N LYS A 86 8.10 1.77 -19.90
CA LYS A 86 8.77 2.22 -21.13
C LYS A 86 9.19 3.69 -21.08
N LEU A 87 8.41 4.54 -20.40
CA LEU A 87 8.69 5.98 -20.31
C LEU A 87 9.82 6.34 -19.36
N ILE A 88 10.07 5.52 -18.32
CA ILE A 88 11.05 5.84 -17.27
C ILE A 88 12.18 4.83 -17.16
N GLY A 89 12.10 3.70 -17.87
CA GLY A 89 13.00 2.56 -17.68
C GLY A 89 14.46 2.90 -17.96
N LYS A 90 14.73 3.68 -19.01
CA LYS A 90 16.11 4.06 -19.38
C LYS A 90 16.71 5.06 -18.40
N GLU A 91 15.88 5.96 -17.90
CA GLU A 91 16.23 6.98 -16.92
C GLU A 91 16.58 6.32 -15.58
N ILE A 92 15.82 5.30 -15.17
CA ILE A 92 16.13 4.50 -13.97
C ILE A 92 17.41 3.69 -14.17
N GLU A 93 17.63 3.11 -15.34
CA GLU A 93 18.86 2.37 -15.63
C GLU A 93 20.10 3.27 -15.56
N ALA A 94 20.01 4.49 -16.10
CA ALA A 94 21.10 5.48 -16.11
C ALA A 94 21.32 6.18 -14.75
N ASP A 95 20.35 6.16 -13.83
CA ASP A 95 20.45 6.85 -12.54
C ASP A 95 21.55 6.23 -11.65
N THR A 96 22.55 7.03 -11.26
CA THR A 96 23.65 6.60 -10.37
C THR A 96 23.35 6.84 -8.88
N LYS A 97 22.27 7.54 -8.55
CA LYS A 97 21.83 7.86 -7.17
C LYS A 97 20.63 7.03 -6.70
N LYS A 98 20.15 6.09 -7.53
CA LYS A 98 19.04 5.20 -7.19
C LYS A 98 19.31 4.35 -5.94
N LEU A 99 18.29 4.20 -5.10
CA LEU A 99 18.34 3.39 -3.88
C LEU A 99 18.18 1.88 -4.16
N THR A 100 17.67 1.52 -5.34
CA THR A 100 17.39 0.14 -5.74
C THR A 100 17.97 -0.14 -7.13
N SER A 101 18.29 -1.39 -7.43
CA SER A 101 18.82 -1.77 -8.74
C SER A 101 17.75 -1.69 -9.83
N TYR A 102 18.19 -1.57 -11.09
CA TYR A 102 17.26 -1.64 -12.23
C TYR A 102 16.54 -2.99 -12.30
N ALA A 103 17.24 -4.08 -11.94
CA ALA A 103 16.61 -5.40 -11.79
C ALA A 103 15.49 -5.38 -10.75
N ALA A 104 15.71 -4.78 -9.57
CA ALA A 104 14.67 -4.66 -8.54
C ALA A 104 13.46 -3.83 -9.02
N PHE A 105 13.67 -2.79 -9.83
CA PHE A 105 12.61 -2.06 -10.51
C PHE A 105 11.81 -2.97 -11.45
N GLN A 106 12.50 -3.70 -12.34
CA GLN A 106 11.85 -4.64 -13.24
C GLN A 106 11.03 -5.70 -12.48
N GLN A 107 11.52 -6.22 -11.35
CA GLN A 107 10.76 -7.17 -10.53
C GLN A 107 9.50 -6.55 -9.92
N ALA A 108 9.61 -5.32 -9.40
CA ALA A 108 8.47 -4.60 -8.83
C ALA A 108 7.35 -4.34 -9.85
N VAL A 109 7.72 -4.17 -11.12
CA VAL A 109 6.80 -3.84 -12.23
C VAL A 109 6.27 -5.10 -12.94
N SER A 110 7.16 -6.03 -13.31
CA SER A 110 6.85 -7.22 -14.13
C SER A 110 6.21 -8.37 -13.35
N GLY A 111 6.29 -8.35 -12.02
CA GLY A 111 5.59 -9.33 -11.18
C GLY A 111 6.27 -10.69 -11.07
N THR A 112 7.52 -10.84 -11.51
CA THR A 112 8.35 -11.97 -11.07
C THR A 112 8.97 -11.63 -9.72
N ALA A 113 9.02 -12.60 -8.81
CA ALA A 113 9.71 -12.45 -7.54
C ALA A 113 11.18 -12.87 -7.73
N ALA A 114 12.13 -11.98 -7.44
CA ALA A 114 13.53 -12.38 -7.30
C ALA A 114 13.77 -13.00 -5.91
N PRO A 115 14.74 -13.92 -5.78
CA PRO A 115 15.19 -14.38 -4.47
C PRO A 115 15.70 -13.19 -3.65
N ALA A 116 15.44 -13.21 -2.35
CA ALA A 116 15.59 -12.11 -1.38
C ALA A 116 17.03 -11.53 -1.23
N ALA A 117 18.00 -11.96 -2.04
CA ALA A 117 19.42 -11.69 -1.87
C ALA A 117 19.86 -10.27 -2.28
N GLU A 118 19.09 -9.54 -3.10
CA GLU A 118 19.50 -8.24 -3.66
C GLU A 118 18.73 -7.03 -3.09
N GLN A 119 17.75 -7.25 -2.21
CA GLN A 119 16.95 -6.18 -1.63
C GLN A 119 17.54 -5.69 -0.31
N ARG A 120 18.17 -4.51 -0.33
CA ARG A 120 18.33 -3.70 0.87
C ARG A 120 16.96 -3.16 1.28
N GLY A 121 16.25 -3.89 2.14
CA GLY A 121 14.93 -3.48 2.64
C GLY A 121 13.95 -4.65 2.72
N ARG A 122 12.70 -4.34 3.06
CA ARG A 122 11.63 -5.34 3.18
C ARG A 122 11.25 -5.83 1.77
N PRO A 123 11.01 -7.14 1.57
CA PRO A 123 10.53 -7.64 0.28
C PRO A 123 9.23 -6.91 -0.10
N HIS A 124 9.23 -6.28 -1.27
CA HIS A 124 8.09 -5.57 -1.82
C HIS A 124 7.37 -6.44 -2.82
N MET A 125 6.06 -6.62 -2.64
CA MET A 125 5.18 -7.30 -3.58
C MET A 125 5.17 -6.56 -4.92
N GLY A 126 5.28 -7.30 -6.04
CA GLY A 126 5.18 -6.71 -7.37
C GLY A 126 3.76 -6.25 -7.70
N LEU A 127 3.61 -5.28 -8.61
CA LEU A 127 2.32 -4.69 -8.97
C LEU A 127 1.31 -5.72 -9.47
N LYS A 128 1.76 -6.68 -10.29
CA LYS A 128 0.92 -7.79 -10.76
C LYS A 128 0.40 -8.64 -9.62
N GLN A 129 1.30 -9.05 -8.73
CA GLN A 129 0.94 -9.87 -7.58
C GLN A 129 -0.06 -9.15 -6.67
N PHE A 130 0.14 -7.85 -6.45
CA PHE A 130 -0.81 -7.03 -5.70
C PHE A 130 -2.18 -7.00 -6.38
N ALA A 131 -2.23 -6.71 -7.68
CA ALA A 131 -3.47 -6.62 -8.43
C ALA A 131 -4.25 -7.94 -8.38
N ASP A 132 -3.57 -9.06 -8.66
CA ASP A 132 -4.17 -10.41 -8.67
C ASP A 132 -4.70 -10.79 -7.27
N GLN A 133 -3.89 -10.61 -6.22
CA GLN A 133 -4.29 -10.98 -4.86
C GLN A 133 -5.38 -10.07 -4.31
N ARG A 134 -5.29 -8.75 -4.54
CA ARG A 134 -6.30 -7.80 -4.08
C ARG A 134 -7.63 -8.01 -4.80
N ARG A 135 -7.59 -8.25 -6.11
CA ARG A 135 -8.75 -8.61 -6.92
C ARG A 135 -9.42 -9.87 -6.37
N ALA A 136 -8.65 -10.94 -6.15
CA ALA A 136 -9.17 -12.19 -5.61
C ALA A 136 -9.84 -11.99 -4.24
N PHE A 137 -9.23 -11.20 -3.35
CA PHE A 137 -9.80 -10.89 -2.05
C PHE A 137 -11.14 -10.14 -2.17
N LEU A 138 -11.18 -9.06 -2.96
CA LEU A 138 -12.38 -8.23 -3.11
C LEU A 138 -13.55 -9.01 -3.74
N LEU A 139 -13.29 -9.80 -4.78
CA LEU A 139 -14.32 -10.62 -5.42
C LEU A 139 -14.82 -11.75 -4.51
N ASN A 140 -14.02 -12.17 -3.54
CA ASN A 140 -14.41 -13.17 -2.54
C ASN A 140 -15.07 -12.59 -1.29
N HIS A 141 -15.11 -11.26 -1.14
CA HIS A 141 -15.69 -10.59 0.01
C HIS A 141 -17.20 -10.86 0.12
N ALA A 142 -17.67 -11.25 1.31
CA ALA A 142 -19.05 -11.69 1.54
C ALA A 142 -20.09 -10.65 1.10
N GLU A 143 -19.90 -9.38 1.49
CA GLU A 143 -20.84 -8.32 1.12
C GLU A 143 -20.84 -8.00 -0.38
N ILE A 144 -19.71 -8.25 -1.08
CA ILE A 144 -19.61 -8.02 -2.52
C ILE A 144 -20.29 -9.15 -3.29
N LYS A 145 -20.13 -10.41 -2.83
CA LYS A 145 -20.85 -11.56 -3.39
C LYS A 145 -22.36 -11.44 -3.20
N ALA A 146 -22.81 -10.95 -2.04
CA ALA A 146 -24.23 -10.76 -1.74
C ALA A 146 -24.91 -9.78 -2.72
N LEU A 147 -24.21 -8.75 -3.20
CA LEU A 147 -24.75 -7.81 -4.19
C LEU A 147 -25.14 -8.50 -5.50
N GLY A 148 -24.35 -9.48 -5.95
CA GLY A 148 -24.62 -10.22 -7.19
C GLY A 148 -25.89 -11.08 -7.12
N ALA A 149 -26.21 -11.62 -5.94
CA ALA A 149 -27.41 -12.42 -5.74
C ALA A 149 -28.70 -11.58 -5.78
N THR A 150 -28.65 -10.33 -5.31
CA THR A 150 -29.80 -9.41 -5.31
C THR A 150 -30.15 -8.81 -6.68
N THR A 151 -29.21 -8.75 -7.62
CA THR A 151 -29.48 -8.18 -8.96
C THR A 151 -30.12 -9.18 -9.92
N SER A 152 -29.94 -10.49 -9.73
CA SER A 152 -30.57 -11.55 -10.57
C SER A 152 -32.04 -11.85 -10.21
N ALA A 153 -32.64 -11.12 -9.27
CA ALA A 153 -34.03 -11.33 -8.83
C ALA A 153 -35.02 -10.28 -9.39
N LYS A 154 -34.71 -9.62 -10.51
CA LYS A 154 -35.61 -8.64 -11.13
C LYS A 154 -35.69 -8.81 -12.63
#